data_AF-A0A0G9H703-F1
#
_entry.id   AF-A0A0G9H703-F1
#
_cell.length_a   1.000
_cell.length_b   1.000
_cell.length_c   1.000
_cell.angle_alpha   90.00
_cell.angle_beta   90.00
_cell.angle_gamma   90.00
#
_symmetry.space_group_name_H-M   'P 1'
#
loop_
_entity.id
_entity.type
_entity.pdbx_description
1 polymer ?
#
loop_
_entity_poly.entity_id
_entity_poly.type
_entity_poly.pdbx_seq_one_letter_code
_entity_poly.pdbx_strand_id
1 'polypeptide(L)'
;MTDTMDWLEAIGQDATLRHASADALNSTLEAADASEALMAAVASGDSAWLSQEFGHRDMFVNQASQTFPEGDEPERKDDDEEDQQGIPKPQSVPSPKG
;
A
#
# COMPACT_ATOMS: atom_id res chain seq x y z
N MET A 1 22.63 17.16 1.22
CA MET A 1 21.32 17.11 0.57
C MET A 1 20.93 15.65 0.52
N THR A 2 19.88 15.31 1.26
CA THR A 2 19.23 14.00 1.22
C THR A 2 18.19 14.09 0.12
N ASP A 3 18.16 13.13 -0.82
CA ASP A 3 17.25 13.22 -1.96
C ASP A 3 15.79 13.02 -1.50
N THR A 4 14.83 13.57 -2.27
CA THR A 4 13.39 13.45 -1.97
C THR A 4 12.97 11.98 -1.78
N MET A 5 13.60 11.06 -2.52
CA MET A 5 13.36 9.62 -2.39
C MET A 5 13.82 9.03 -1.05
N ASP A 6 14.98 9.45 -0.55
CA ASP A 6 15.49 8.99 0.75
C ASP A 6 14.55 9.44 1.88
N TRP A 7 13.98 10.65 1.77
CA TRP A 7 12.98 11.15 2.71
C TRP A 7 11.67 10.36 2.65
N LEU A 8 11.19 10.04 1.45
CA LEU A 8 9.99 9.21 1.29
C LEU A 8 10.20 7.80 1.83
N GLU A 9 11.39 7.22 1.65
CA GLU A 9 11.76 5.94 2.26
C GLU A 9 11.79 6.03 3.79
N ALA A 10 12.43 7.06 4.35
CA ALA A 10 12.50 7.27 5.80
C ALA A 10 11.11 7.43 6.42
N ILE A 11 10.23 8.24 5.82
CA ILE A 11 8.84 8.42 6.27
C ILE A 11 8.06 7.10 6.14
N GLY A 12 8.30 6.35 5.05
CA GLY A 12 7.69 5.03 4.82
C GLY A 12 8.12 3.98 5.84
N GLN A 13 9.37 4.01 6.30
CA GLN A 13 9.95 3.04 7.21
C GLN A 13 9.74 3.38 8.70
N ASP A 14 9.83 4.66 9.06
CA ASP A 14 9.75 5.14 10.44
C ASP A 14 8.29 5.49 10.81
N ALA A 15 7.71 4.73 11.73
CA ALA A 15 6.36 4.97 12.23
C ALA A 15 6.20 6.33 12.93
N THR A 16 7.27 6.87 13.53
CA THR A 16 7.23 8.17 14.19
C THR A 16 7.09 9.30 13.19
N LEU A 17 7.79 9.21 12.04
CA LEU A 17 7.65 10.16 10.94
C LEU A 17 6.31 10.00 10.22
N ARG A 18 5.86 8.76 10.03
CA ARG A 18 4.56 8.46 9.39
C ARG A 18 3.37 9.03 10.16
N HIS A 19 3.46 9.06 11.49
CA HIS A 19 2.38 9.53 12.37
C HIS A 19 2.65 10.92 12.96
N ALA A 20 3.73 11.58 12.56
CA ALA A 20 3.99 12.96 12.95
C ALA A 20 2.87 13.88 12.45
N SER A 21 2.60 14.96 13.18
CA SER A 21 1.74 16.03 12.66
C SER A 21 2.40 16.68 11.44
N ALA A 22 1.58 17.25 10.56
CA ALA A 22 2.08 17.95 9.38
C ALA A 22 3.09 19.04 9.75
N ASP A 23 2.82 19.85 10.78
CA ASP A 23 3.76 20.88 11.25
C ASP A 23 5.10 20.31 11.71
N ALA A 24 5.08 19.24 12.52
CA ALA A 24 6.30 18.64 13.05
C ALA A 24 7.14 17.98 11.94
N LEU A 25 6.48 17.31 10.99
CA LEU A 25 7.15 16.74 9.84
C LEU A 25 7.74 17.84 8.94
N ASN A 26 6.98 18.90 8.68
CA ASN A 26 7.42 20.01 7.84
C ASN A 26 8.63 20.74 8.45
N SER A 27 8.66 20.99 9.77
CA SER A 27 9.85 21.55 10.43
C SER A 27 11.08 20.64 10.34
N THR A 28 10.88 19.32 10.37
CA THR A 28 11.98 18.35 10.23
C THR A 28 12.55 18.38 8.81
N LEU A 29 11.69 18.46 7.81
CA LEU A 29 12.05 18.55 6.39
C LEU A 29 12.74 19.88 6.06
N GLU A 30 12.25 20.99 6.61
CA GLU A 30 12.85 22.32 6.44
C GLU A 30 14.27 22.36 7.05
N ALA A 31 14.45 21.82 8.26
CA ALA A 31 15.76 21.74 8.90
C ALA A 31 16.77 20.88 8.13
N ALA A 32 16.28 19.97 7.28
CA ALA A 32 17.08 19.09 6.45
C ALA A 32 17.26 19.57 5.01
N ASP A 33 16.75 20.75 4.67
CA ASP A 33 16.78 21.32 3.31
C ASP A 33 16.17 20.37 2.27
N ALA A 34 15.00 19.79 2.62
CA ALA A 34 14.24 18.92 1.74
C ALA A 34 13.64 19.69 0.55
N SER A 35 13.16 18.96 -0.46
CA SER A 35 12.59 19.60 -1.66
C SER A 35 11.34 20.43 -1.33
N GLU A 36 11.17 21.54 -2.05
CA GLU A 36 9.97 22.39 -1.92
C GLU A 36 8.68 21.62 -2.20
N ALA A 37 8.71 20.70 -3.17
CA ALA A 37 7.57 19.86 -3.53
C ALA A 37 7.20 18.88 -2.40
N LEU A 38 8.16 18.31 -1.67
CA LEU A 38 7.89 17.46 -0.52
C LEU A 38 7.31 18.27 0.66
N MET A 39 7.87 19.45 0.95
CA MET A 39 7.33 20.33 1.98
C MET A 39 5.90 20.79 1.64
N ALA A 40 5.64 21.15 0.38
CA ALA A 40 4.31 21.51 -0.09
C ALA A 40 3.33 20.34 0.03
N ALA A 41 3.74 19.12 -0.34
CA ALA A 41 2.92 17.92 -0.21
C ALA A 41 2.55 17.61 1.25
N VAL A 42 3.49 17.80 2.19
CA VAL A 42 3.22 17.62 3.63
C VAL A 42 2.27 18.70 4.15
N ALA A 43 2.48 19.96 3.76
CA ALA A 43 1.66 21.08 4.21
C ALA A 43 0.21 21.02 3.68
N SER A 44 0.01 20.58 2.44
CA SER A 44 -1.32 20.51 1.81
C SER A 44 -1.99 19.14 1.89
N GLY A 45 -1.22 18.08 2.17
CA GLY A 45 -1.66 16.69 2.02
C GLY A 45 -1.88 16.28 0.55
N ASP A 46 -1.37 17.05 -0.41
CA ASP A 46 -1.59 16.82 -1.85
C ASP A 46 -0.35 16.24 -2.52
N SER A 47 -0.48 15.01 -3.05
CA SER A 47 0.57 14.31 -3.79
C SER A 47 0.85 14.89 -5.19
N ALA A 48 0.04 15.84 -5.68
CA ALA A 48 0.25 16.49 -6.97
C ALA A 48 1.59 17.23 -7.03
N TRP A 49 2.07 17.78 -5.91
CA TRP A 49 3.39 18.43 -5.81
C TRP A 49 4.52 17.45 -6.10
N LEU A 50 4.46 16.26 -5.50
CA LEU A 50 5.42 15.18 -5.77
C LEU A 50 5.30 14.67 -7.22
N SER A 51 4.08 14.58 -7.75
CA SER A 51 3.86 14.19 -9.14
C SER A 51 4.49 15.17 -10.13
N GLN A 52 4.51 16.46 -9.80
CA GLN A 52 5.17 17.48 -10.61
C GLN A 52 6.69 17.37 -10.53
N GLU A 53 7.25 17.08 -9.34
CA GLU A 53 8.69 16.87 -9.14
C GLU A 53 9.22 15.62 -9.87
N PHE A 54 8.53 14.49 -9.75
CA PHE A 54 8.96 13.22 -10.35
C PHE A 54 8.62 13.05 -11.83
N GLY A 55 7.85 13.98 -12.39
CA GLY A 55 7.33 13.90 -13.74
C GLY A 55 6.02 13.11 -13.79
N HIS A 56 4.95 13.80 -14.20
CA HIS A 56 3.63 13.19 -14.29
C HIS A 56 3.57 12.15 -15.41
N ARG A 57 3.04 10.96 -15.11
CA ARG A 57 2.79 9.91 -16.08
C ARG A 57 1.40 9.32 -15.87
N ASP A 58 0.54 9.48 -16.87
CA ASP A 58 -0.80 8.88 -16.85
C ASP A 58 -0.69 7.35 -16.74
N MET A 59 -1.15 6.81 -15.61
CA MET A 59 -1.32 5.37 -15.44
C MET A 59 -2.75 5.01 -15.81
N PHE A 60 -2.93 4.47 -17.02
CA PHE A 60 -4.21 3.90 -17.41
C PHE A 60 -4.44 2.60 -16.63
N VAL A 61 -5.59 2.51 -15.96
CA VAL A 61 -6.01 1.28 -15.28
C VAL A 61 -6.00 0.13 -16.27
N ASN A 62 -5.32 -0.97 -15.92
CA ASN A 62 -5.41 -2.20 -16.68
C ASN A 62 -6.85 -2.72 -16.61
N GLN A 63 -7.44 -3.09 -17.75
CA GLN A 63 -8.76 -3.72 -17.76
C GLN A 63 -8.66 -5.13 -17.12
N ALA A 64 -8.82 -5.20 -15.80
CA ALA A 64 -8.95 -6.45 -15.06
C ALA A 64 -10.44 -6.83 -14.99
N SER A 65 -11.03 -7.19 -16.14
CA SER A 65 -12.33 -7.89 -16.13
C SER A 65 -12.04 -9.38 -15.97
N GLN A 66 -11.94 -9.85 -14.73
CA GLN A 66 -12.10 -11.26 -14.46
C GLN A 66 -13.59 -11.52 -14.24
N THR A 67 -14.28 -11.93 -15.30
CA THR A 67 -15.58 -12.58 -15.16
C THR A 67 -15.33 -14.02 -14.71
N PHE A 68 -15.66 -14.32 -13.45
CA PHE A 68 -15.86 -15.72 -13.06
C PHE A 68 -17.07 -16.24 -13.85
N PRO A 69 -16.98 -17.43 -14.49
CA PRO A 69 -18.18 -18.10 -14.96
C PRO A 69 -19.10 -18.34 -13.76
N GLU A 70 -20.35 -17.90 -13.86
CA GLU A 70 -21.42 -18.24 -12.92
C GLU A 70 -21.70 -19.74 -13.10
N GLY A 71 -20.93 -20.57 -12.41
CA GLY A 71 -20.94 -22.01 -12.56
C GLY A 71 -20.75 -22.67 -11.20
N ASP A 72 -21.89 -23.02 -10.60
CA ASP A 72 -22.07 -23.77 -9.36
C ASP A 72 -21.23 -23.29 -8.16
N GLU A 73 -21.80 -22.37 -7.39
CA GLU A 73 -21.46 -22.27 -5.98
C GLU A 73 -21.81 -23.62 -5.31
N PRO A 74 -20.86 -24.35 -4.71
CA PRO A 74 -21.25 -25.47 -3.86
C PRO A 74 -22.10 -24.91 -2.71
N GLU A 75 -23.31 -25.44 -2.53
CA GLU A 75 -24.16 -25.13 -1.38
C GLU A 75 -23.31 -25.24 -0.11
N ARG A 76 -23.12 -24.12 0.59
CA ARG A 76 -22.54 -24.13 1.92
C ARG A 76 -23.54 -24.87 2.80
N LYS A 77 -23.18 -26.08 3.25
CA LYS A 77 -23.81 -26.62 4.44
C LYS A 77 -23.28 -25.80 5.60
N ASP A 78 -24.17 -24.97 6.15
CA ASP A 78 -23.97 -24.35 7.45
C ASP A 78 -23.99 -25.47 8.50
N ASP A 79 -22.84 -26.11 8.73
CA ASP A 79 -22.61 -26.79 10.00
C ASP A 79 -22.12 -25.71 10.96
N ASP A 80 -23.08 -25.16 11.71
CA ASP A 80 -22.84 -24.49 12.97
C ASP A 80 -22.00 -25.41 13.86
N GLU A 81 -20.72 -25.08 14.07
CA GLU A 81 -20.03 -25.36 15.31
C GLU A 81 -18.80 -24.44 15.45
N GLU A 82 -18.95 -23.49 16.36
CA GLU A 82 -17.89 -22.62 16.89
C GLU A 82 -16.77 -23.48 17.48
N ASP A 83 -15.53 -23.37 17.01
CA ASP A 83 -14.38 -23.03 17.89
C ASP A 83 -13.05 -22.85 17.13
N GLN A 84 -12.56 -21.60 17.19
CA GLN A 84 -11.21 -21.23 17.63
C GLN A 84 -9.97 -22.05 17.21
N GLN A 85 -9.07 -21.35 16.50
CA GLN A 85 -7.59 -21.36 16.57
C GLN A 85 -6.75 -22.31 15.68
N GLY A 86 -5.82 -21.71 14.91
CA GLY A 86 -4.45 -22.25 14.72
C GLY A 86 -4.05 -22.79 13.33
N ILE A 87 -3.38 -21.95 12.52
CA ILE A 87 -2.45 -22.18 11.36
C ILE A 87 -1.72 -23.56 11.41
N PRO A 88 -1.35 -24.31 10.31
CA PRO A 88 -0.85 -23.82 9.00
C PRO A 88 -1.07 -24.65 7.69
N LYS A 89 -0.72 -23.98 6.57
CA LYS A 89 -0.31 -24.34 5.18
C LYS A 89 -0.50 -25.75 4.53
N PRO A 90 -0.69 -25.78 3.19
CA PRO A 90 -1.00 -26.98 2.42
C PRO A 90 0.24 -27.82 2.09
N GLN A 91 0.10 -29.15 2.07
CA GLN A 91 1.06 -30.04 1.42
C GLN A 91 0.38 -30.96 0.40
N SER A 92 0.99 -30.97 -0.79
CA SER A 92 0.62 -31.69 -2.00
C SER A 92 0.62 -33.21 -1.81
N VAL A 93 -0.26 -33.91 -2.53
CA VAL A 93 0.15 -35.01 -3.43
C VAL A 93 -0.91 -35.23 -4.52
N PRO A 94 -0.51 -35.56 -5.76
CA PRO A 94 -1.42 -35.69 -6.90
C PRO A 94 -2.19 -37.02 -6.88
N SER A 95 -3.48 -36.99 -7.18
CA SER A 95 -4.32 -38.18 -7.30
C SER A 95 -4.05 -38.95 -8.61
N PRO A 96 -4.10 -40.30 -8.59
CA PRO A 96 -3.72 -41.15 -9.70
C PRO A 96 -4.81 -41.24 -10.78
N LYS A 97 -4.37 -41.51 -12.02
CA LYS A 97 -5.23 -41.81 -13.16
C LYS A 97 -5.93 -43.17 -13.00
N GLY A 98 -7.24 -43.17 -13.23
CA GLY A 98 -8.05 -44.35 -13.56
C GLY A 98 -8.87 -44.04 -14.80
#